data_AF-A0A430QNJ2-F1
#
_entry.id   AF-A0A430QNJ2-F1
#
_cell.length_a   1.000
_cell.length_b   1.000
_cell.length_c   1.000
_cell.angle_alpha   90.00
_cell.angle_beta   90.00
_cell.angle_gamma   90.00
#
_symmetry.space_group_name_H-M   'P 1'
#
loop_
_entity.id
_entity.type
_entity.pdbx_description
1 polymer ?
#
loop_
_entity_poly.entity_id
_entity_poly.type
_entity_poly.pdbx_seq_one_letter_code
_entity_poly.pdbx_strand_id
1 'polypeptide(L)' 'MSIINRTRTTAYHPEGNGIVERTSLTRKTLLKAFVNREGARLWDLAINKCLLAYHGSVHSLTGHTPHLLWTARNMRLAAE' A
#
# COMPACT_ATOMS: atom_id res chain seq x y z
N MET A 1 23.82 17.14 10.42
CA MET A 1 24.02 16.38 9.16
C MET A 1 23.09 15.17 9.23
N SER A 2 22.07 15.07 8.39
CA SER A 2 21.17 13.90 8.36
C SER A 2 21.88 12.75 7.65
N ILE A 3 21.93 11.56 8.25
CA ILE A 3 22.53 10.32 7.69
C ILE A 3 21.71 9.73 6.52
N ILE A 4 20.69 10.43 6.03
CA ILE A 4 19.78 9.96 4.98
C ILE A 4 20.05 10.73 3.70
N ASN A 5 20.48 10.02 2.65
CA ASN A 5 20.64 10.59 1.32
C ASN A 5 19.28 10.75 0.62
N ARG A 6 18.97 11.95 0.14
CA ARG A 6 17.71 12.23 -0.57
C ARG A 6 17.88 12.00 -2.07
N THR A 7 17.09 11.10 -2.64
CA THR A 7 16.98 10.92 -4.09
C THR A 7 15.77 11.71 -4.62
N ARG A 8 15.84 12.17 -5.88
CA ARG A 8 14.76 12.89 -6.57
C ARG A 8 14.53 12.26 -7.94
N THR A 9 13.27 12.15 -8.34
CA THR A 9 12.91 11.76 -9.71
C THR A 9 13.15 12.91 -10.68
N THR A 10 13.40 12.59 -11.94
CA THR A 10 13.40 13.59 -13.02
C THR A 10 12.02 14.24 -13.13
N ALA A 11 11.99 15.55 -13.40
CA ALA A 11 10.74 16.27 -13.54
C ALA A 11 9.91 15.70 -14.70
N TYR A 12 8.60 15.61 -14.53
CA TYR A 12 7.65 15.11 -15.54
C TYR A 12 7.93 13.68 -16.05
N HIS A 13 8.64 12.87 -15.27
CA HIS A 13 8.98 11.48 -15.61
C HIS A 13 8.46 10.51 -14.55
N PRO A 14 7.13 10.28 -14.50
CA PRO A 14 6.49 9.42 -13.52
C PRO A 14 7.00 7.96 -13.58
N GLU A 15 7.39 7.48 -14.77
CA GLU A 15 7.94 6.13 -14.93
C GLU A 15 9.20 5.87 -14.08
N GLY A 16 9.95 6.93 -13.74
CA GLY A 16 11.13 6.85 -12.87
C GLY A 16 10.83 6.39 -11.44
N ASN A 17 9.55 6.35 -11.04
CA ASN A 17 9.12 5.88 -9.72
C ASN A 17 7.90 4.95 -9.77
N GLY A 18 7.82 4.11 -10.82
CA GLY A 18 6.65 3.28 -11.10
C GLY A 18 6.19 2.37 -9.95
N ILE A 19 7.09 1.92 -9.06
CA ILE A 19 6.72 1.10 -7.88
C ILE A 19 5.87 1.92 -6.90
N VAL A 20 6.29 3.15 -6.58
CA VAL A 20 5.56 4.03 -5.66
C VAL A 20 4.23 4.45 -6.29
N GLU A 21 4.20 4.70 -7.59
CA GLU A 21 2.99 5.07 -8.31
C GLU A 21 1.96 3.93 -8.34
N ARG A 22 2.40 2.70 -8.68
CA ARG A 22 1.54 1.51 -8.68
C ARG A 22 1.00 1.19 -7.28
N THR A 23 1.83 1.33 -6.26
CA THR A 23 1.41 1.16 -4.87
C THR A 23 0.40 2.24 -4.46
N SER A 24 0.64 3.48 -4.87
CA SER A 24 -0.28 4.60 -4.62
C SER A 24 -1.63 4.42 -5.30
N LEU A 25 -1.65 3.91 -6.54
CA LEU A 25 -2.87 3.57 -7.25
C LEU A 25 -3.65 2.45 -6.54
N THR A 26 -2.97 1.38 -6.15
CA THR A 26 -3.58 0.26 -5.42
C THR A 26 -4.26 0.72 -4.14
N ARG A 27 -3.58 1.57 -3.35
CA ARG A 27 -4.14 2.15 -2.12
C ARG A 27 -5.35 3.05 -2.41
N LYS A 28 -5.31 3.87 -3.47
CA LYS A 28 -6.46 4.68 -3.88
C LYS A 28 -7.66 3.81 -4.27
N THR A 29 -7.43 2.71 -4.98
CA THR A 29 -8.48 1.75 -5.36
C THR A 29 -9.13 1.11 -4.13
N LEU A 30 -8.32 0.63 -3.18
CA LEU A 30 -8.83 0.08 -1.91
C LEU A 30 -9.64 1.11 -1.13
N LEU A 31 -9.11 2.34 -1.01
CA LEU A 31 -9.78 3.42 -0.30
C LEU A 31 -11.12 3.77 -0.96
N LYS A 32 -11.17 3.82 -2.29
CA LYS A 32 -12.41 4.08 -3.04
C LYS A 32 -13.44 2.99 -2.79
N ALA A 33 -13.03 1.72 -2.77
CA ALA A 33 -13.91 0.60 -2.47
C ALA A 33 -14.49 0.70 -1.05
N PHE A 34 -13.66 1.06 -0.06
CA PHE A 34 -14.10 1.27 1.32
C PHE A 34 -15.05 2.46 1.46
N VAL A 35 -14.70 3.62 0.91
CA VAL A 35 -15.52 4.84 0.96
C VAL A 35 -16.87 4.63 0.28
N ASN A 36 -16.91 3.91 -0.84
CA ASN A 36 -18.16 3.57 -1.50
C ASN A 36 -19.07 2.66 -0.66
N ARG A 37 -18.49 1.84 0.24
CA ARG A 37 -19.22 0.89 1.09
C ARG A 37 -19.65 1.48 2.43
N GLU A 38 -18.74 2.18 3.10
CA GLU A 38 -18.90 2.66 4.49
C GLU A 38 -19.19 4.17 4.59
N GLY A 39 -19.05 4.90 3.48
CA GLY A 39 -19.31 6.34 3.39
C GLY A 39 -18.05 7.21 3.55
N ALA A 40 -18.05 8.36 2.87
CA ALA A 40 -16.88 9.23 2.78
C ALA A 40 -16.42 9.87 4.09
N ARG A 41 -17.25 9.89 5.14
CA ARG A 41 -16.88 10.45 6.45
C ARG A 41 -15.88 9.59 7.22
N LEU A 42 -15.72 8.32 6.86
CA LEU A 42 -14.87 7.36 7.56
C LEU A 42 -13.57 7.05 6.78
N TRP A 43 -13.19 7.91 5.84
CA TRP A 43 -12.06 7.68 4.95
C TRP A 43 -10.72 7.54 5.69
N ASP A 44 -10.56 8.28 6.79
CA ASP A 44 -9.39 8.28 7.66
C ASP A 44 -9.26 6.94 8.40
N LEU A 45 -10.36 6.41 8.94
CA LEU A 45 -10.42 5.07 9.54
C LEU A 45 -10.20 3.97 8.48
N ALA A 46 -10.66 4.21 7.26
CA ALA A 46 -10.46 3.28 6.15
C ALA A 46 -8.98 3.14 5.75
N ILE A 47 -8.11 4.12 6.03
CA ILE A 47 -6.68 4.02 5.69
C ILE A 47 -6.04 2.80 6.37
N ASN A 48 -6.28 2.61 7.66
CA ASN A 48 -5.70 1.49 8.41
C ASN A 48 -6.23 0.15 7.89
N LYS A 49 -7.52 0.07 7.55
CA LYS A 49 -8.13 -1.12 6.93
C LYS A 49 -7.53 -1.40 5.55
N CYS A 50 -7.33 -0.37 4.72
CA CYS A 50 -6.71 -0.49 3.40
C CYS A 50 -5.26 -0.97 3.50
N LEU A 51 -4.50 -0.44 4.46
CA LEU A 51 -3.12 -0.85 4.67
C LEU A 51 -3.04 -2.31 5.13
N LEU A 52 -3.93 -2.73 6.03
CA LEU A 52 -4.04 -4.11 6.47
C LEU A 52 -4.36 -5.05 5.29
N ALA A 53 -5.37 -4.70 4.48
CA ALA A 53 -5.74 -5.46 3.29
C ALA A 53 -4.58 -5.55 2.29
N TYR A 54 -3.85 -4.45 2.06
CA TYR A 54 -2.69 -4.45 1.18
C TYR A 54 -1.56 -5.35 1.69
N HIS A 55 -1.24 -5.28 2.98
CA HIS A 55 -0.19 -6.10 3.59
C HIS A 55 -0.54 -7.60 3.65
N GLY A 56 -1.83 -7.94 3.75
CA GLY A 56 -2.31 -9.32 3.80
C GLY A 56 -2.64 -9.95 2.44
N SER A 57 -2.79 -9.15 1.38
CA SER A 57 -3.12 -9.65 0.04
C SER A 57 -1.87 -10.13 -0.69
N VAL A 58 -1.96 -11.27 -1.38
CA VAL A 58 -0.89 -11.78 -2.22
C VAL A 58 -0.66 -10.85 -3.39
N HIS A 59 0.58 -10.40 -3.57
CA HIS A 59 0.94 -9.54 -4.68
C HIS A 59 1.22 -10.38 -5.95
N SER A 60 0.59 -10.02 -7.07
CA SER A 60 0.57 -10.84 -8.29
C SER A 60 1.95 -11.15 -8.87
N LEU A 61 2.90 -10.22 -8.79
CA LEU A 61 4.25 -10.43 -9.34
C LEU A 61 5.13 -11.32 -8.46
N THR A 62 4.91 -11.33 -7.15
CA THR A 62 5.80 -12.00 -6.20
C THR A 62 5.20 -13.29 -5.65
N GLY A 63 3.89 -13.52 -5.83
CA GLY A 63 3.18 -14.67 -5.26
C GLY A 63 3.11 -14.66 -3.73
N HIS A 64 3.57 -13.57 -3.09
CA HIS A 64 3.68 -13.45 -1.64
C HIS A 64 3.03 -12.16 -1.16
N THR A 65 2.61 -12.15 0.11
CA THR A 65 2.07 -10.93 0.75
C THR A 65 3.20 -9.93 1.04
N PRO A 66 2.96 -8.62 0.94
CA PRO A 66 3.95 -7.62 1.31
C PRO A 66 4.46 -7.79 2.76
N HIS A 67 3.60 -8.22 3.69
CA HIS A 67 4.00 -8.49 5.06
C HIS A 67 5.03 -9.64 5.16
N LEU A 68 4.84 -10.71 4.39
CA LEU A 68 5.77 -11.83 4.35
C LEU A 68 7.13 -11.38 3.81
N LEU A 69 7.15 -10.62 2.72
CA LEU A 69 8.40 -10.14 2.13
C LEU A 69 9.16 -9.18 3.06
N TRP A 70 8.45 -8.37 3.84
CA TRP A 70 9.06 -7.41 4.76
C TRP A 70 9.54 -8.04 6.07
N THR A 71 8.77 -8.99 6.63
CA THR A 71 9.00 -9.51 7.99
C THR A 71 9.49 -10.95 8.03
N ALA A 72 9.55 -11.64 6.88
CA ALA A 72 9.76 -13.08 6.77
C ALA A 72 8.76 -13.93 7.58
N ARG A 73 7.58 -13.37 7.92
CA ARG A 73 6.52 -14.05 8.67
C ARG A 73 5.17 -13.91 7.95
N ASN A 74 4.34 -14.93 8.07
CA ASN A 74 2.96 -14.84 7.59
C ASN A 74 2.16 -13.88 8.46
N MET A 75 1.35 -13.03 7.82
CA MET A 75 0.43 -12.14 8.52
C MET A 75 -0.66 -12.99 9.18
N ARG A 76 -0.91 -12.77 10.47
CA ARG A 76 -2.01 -13.39 11.20
C ARG A 76 -3.11 -12.34 11.38
N LEU A 77 -4.26 -12.58 10.77
CA LEU A 77 -5.44 -11.74 10.95
C LEU A 77 -6.34 -12.42 11.98
N ALA A 78 -6.92 -11.65 12.91
CA ALA A 78 -7.83 -12.17 13.93
C ALA A 78 -9.17 -12.69 13.37
N ALA A 79 -9.35 -12.67 12.05
CA ALA A 79 -10.53 -13.15 11.34
C ALA A 79 -10.36 -14.59 10.80
N GLU A 80 -9.29 -15.29 11.20
CA GLU A 80 -9.11 -16.73 11.02
C GLU A 80 -9.35 -17.48 12.33
#